data_AF-A0A0Q6VJP1-F1
#
_entry.id   AF-A0A0Q6VJP1-F1
#
_cell.length_a   1.000
_cell.length_b   1.000
_cell.length_c   1.000
_cell.angle_alpha   90.00
_cell.angle_beta   90.00
_cell.angle_gamma   90.00
#
_symmetry.space_group_name_H-M   'P 1'
#
loop_
_entity.id
_entity.type
_entity.pdbx_description
1 polymer ?
#
loop_
_entity_poly.entity_id
_entity_poly.type
_entity_poly.pdbx_seq_one_letter_code
_entity_poly.pdbx_strand_id
1 'polypeptide(L)'
;MAAVAHAPVPARLRSGAPAILDIEASGFGRASYPIEVGYILGDGTSFCTLIRPAPTWTHWDTSAESVHHIPRATLDRHGRSVAEVAATLNERLRGQTLFSDGWGHDYPWLSALFEEAGCVPLFRLDSLRKLLSEDEATRWQRTRDRISGEFSLARHRASTDAWLLQQTWLRVQEEAGAD
;
A
#
# COMPACT_ATOMS: atom_id res chain seq x y z
N MET A 1 26.49 -15.92 -25.34
CA MET A 1 25.28 -16.28 -24.59
C MET A 1 25.52 -15.94 -23.13
N ALA A 2 24.95 -14.84 -22.65
CA ALA A 2 25.07 -14.44 -21.26
C ALA A 2 23.93 -15.10 -20.48
N ALA A 3 24.29 -15.94 -19.50
CA ALA A 3 23.33 -16.51 -18.57
C ALA A 3 22.72 -15.37 -17.74
N VAL A 4 21.40 -15.22 -17.81
CA VAL A 4 20.65 -14.32 -16.94
C VAL A 4 20.69 -14.96 -15.55
N ALA A 5 21.50 -14.40 -14.65
CA ALA A 5 21.49 -14.79 -13.26
C ALA A 5 20.15 -14.38 -12.65
N HIS A 6 19.28 -15.36 -12.38
CA HIS A 6 18.09 -15.13 -11.57
C HIS A 6 18.55 -14.61 -10.21
N ALA A 7 18.09 -13.39 -9.86
CA ALA A 7 18.27 -12.86 -8.52
C ALA A 7 17.72 -13.85 -7.50
N PRO A 8 18.38 -14.06 -6.35
CA PRO A 8 17.87 -14.96 -5.33
C PRO A 8 16.47 -14.52 -4.90
N VAL A 9 15.52 -15.45 -4.98
CA VAL A 9 14.17 -15.27 -4.42
C VAL A 9 14.33 -14.87 -2.95
N PRO A 10 13.74 -13.75 -2.49
CA PRO A 10 13.83 -13.36 -1.09
C PRO A 10 13.40 -14.51 -0.19
N ALA A 11 14.10 -14.69 0.91
CA ALA A 11 13.71 -15.67 1.91
C ALA A 11 12.24 -15.46 2.27
N ARG A 12 11.40 -16.49 2.07
CA ARG A 12 9.99 -16.50 2.53
C ARG A 12 9.96 -15.96 3.97
N LEU A 13 9.00 -15.10 4.30
CA LEU A 13 8.80 -14.65 5.67
C LEU A 13 8.60 -15.89 6.54
N ARG A 14 9.62 -16.25 7.33
CA ARG A 14 9.68 -17.53 8.06
C ARG A 14 8.73 -17.58 9.26
N SER A 15 8.08 -16.46 9.58
CA SER A 15 7.08 -16.35 10.65
C SER A 15 6.35 -15.00 10.55
N GLY A 16 5.05 -15.01 10.26
CA GLY A 16 4.17 -13.84 10.23
C GLY A 16 3.78 -13.38 8.82
N ALA A 17 2.59 -12.79 8.70
CA ALA A 17 2.12 -12.18 7.45
C ALA A 17 3.00 -10.96 7.07
N PRO A 18 3.15 -10.62 5.79
CA PRO A 18 3.85 -9.41 5.38
C PRO A 18 3.10 -8.17 5.88
N ALA A 19 3.85 -7.15 6.31
CA ALA A 19 3.26 -5.84 6.50
C ALA A 19 2.95 -5.24 5.13
N ILE A 20 1.72 -4.80 4.91
CA ILE A 20 1.25 -4.23 3.63
C ILE A 20 0.92 -2.77 3.83
N LEU A 21 1.26 -1.93 2.84
CA LEU A 21 0.88 -0.53 2.77
C LEU A 21 0.20 -0.26 1.43
N ASP A 22 -0.82 0.58 1.47
CA ASP A 22 -1.56 1.07 0.31
C ASP A 22 -1.77 2.60 0.44
N ILE A 23 -1.85 3.30 -0.68
CA ILE A 23 -2.03 4.74 -0.75
C ILE A 23 -3.11 5.08 -1.77
N GLU A 24 -4.13 5.83 -1.32
CA GLU A 24 -5.07 6.48 -2.23
C GLU A 24 -4.52 7.86 -2.62
N ALA A 25 -4.74 8.27 -3.86
CA ALA A 25 -4.18 9.51 -4.40
C ALA A 25 -5.22 10.45 -4.98
N SER A 26 -4.83 11.72 -5.15
CA SER A 26 -5.65 12.75 -5.81
C SER A 26 -5.85 12.52 -7.32
N GLY A 27 -5.33 11.42 -7.86
CA GLY A 27 -5.38 11.03 -9.27
C GLY A 27 -4.34 9.97 -9.62
N PHE A 28 -4.38 9.47 -10.86
CA PHE A 28 -3.49 8.40 -11.32
C PHE A 28 -2.26 8.88 -12.10
N GLY A 29 -2.14 10.20 -12.32
CA GLY A 29 -1.07 10.82 -13.10
C GLY A 29 0.14 11.27 -12.29
N ARG A 30 1.23 11.65 -12.96
CA ARG A 30 2.51 12.08 -12.33
C ARG A 30 2.39 13.30 -11.40
N ALA A 31 1.34 14.10 -11.54
CA ALA A 31 1.11 15.30 -10.73
C ALA A 31 0.23 15.03 -9.49
N SER A 32 -0.25 13.80 -9.30
CA SER A 32 -1.07 13.46 -8.13
C SER A 32 -0.21 13.29 -6.87
N TYR A 33 -0.89 13.31 -5.73
CA TYR A 33 -0.30 13.27 -4.40
C TYR A 33 -1.16 12.39 -3.48
N PRO A 34 -0.59 11.86 -2.37
CA PRO A 34 -1.32 10.98 -1.48
C PRO A 34 -2.42 11.72 -0.71
N ILE A 35 -3.60 11.09 -0.61
CA ILE A 35 -4.77 11.63 0.11
C ILE A 35 -5.21 10.72 1.26
N GLU A 36 -4.84 9.44 1.23
CA GLU A 36 -4.98 8.49 2.33
C GLU A 36 -3.77 7.57 2.33
N VAL A 37 -3.27 7.21 3.51
CA VAL A 37 -2.31 6.12 3.68
C VAL A 37 -2.89 5.10 4.65
N GLY A 38 -2.79 3.82 4.30
CA GLY A 38 -3.27 2.71 5.10
C GLY A 38 -2.27 1.57 5.12
N TYR A 39 -2.20 0.87 6.23
CA TYR A 39 -1.35 -0.30 6.36
C TYR A 39 -1.94 -1.35 7.30
N ILE A 40 -1.45 -2.58 7.15
CA ILE A 40 -1.62 -3.67 8.11
C ILE A 40 -0.27 -4.31 8.40
N LEU A 41 0.02 -4.54 9.68
CA LEU A 41 1.25 -5.19 10.13
C LEU A 41 1.12 -6.71 10.16
N GLY A 42 2.24 -7.41 10.32
CA GLY A 42 2.26 -8.88 10.34
C GLY A 42 1.53 -9.51 11.54
N ASP A 43 1.26 -8.74 12.59
CA ASP A 43 0.45 -9.14 13.75
C ASP A 43 -1.05 -8.82 13.58
N GLY A 44 -1.46 -8.27 12.43
CA GLY A 44 -2.83 -7.87 12.13
C GLY A 44 -3.20 -6.45 12.57
N THR A 45 -2.29 -5.71 13.22
CA THR A 45 -2.52 -4.31 13.58
C THR A 45 -2.71 -3.48 12.33
N SER A 46 -3.86 -2.81 12.18
CA SER A 46 -4.16 -1.95 11.04
C SER A 46 -4.26 -0.47 11.43
N PHE A 47 -3.98 0.39 10.47
CA PHE A 47 -4.09 1.84 10.61
C PHE A 47 -4.41 2.47 9.26
N CYS A 48 -5.20 3.53 9.26
CA CYS A 48 -5.31 4.46 8.14
C CYS A 48 -5.45 5.89 8.64
N THR A 49 -5.05 6.84 7.80
CA THR A 49 -5.31 8.26 8.03
C THR A 49 -5.46 8.98 6.70
N LEU A 50 -6.42 9.92 6.66
CA LEU A 50 -6.51 10.90 5.60
C LEU A 50 -5.39 11.93 5.74
N ILE A 51 -4.91 12.41 4.59
CA ILE A 51 -3.86 13.41 4.47
C ILE A 51 -4.52 14.69 3.95
N ARG A 52 -4.42 15.77 4.71
CA ARG A 52 -4.82 17.09 4.25
C ARG A 52 -3.80 17.59 3.22
N PRO A 53 -4.21 17.95 2.00
CA PRO A 53 -3.29 18.39 0.97
C PRO A 53 -2.46 19.59 1.43
N ALA A 54 -1.17 19.60 1.08
CA ALA A 54 -0.35 20.79 1.24
C ALA A 54 -0.87 21.93 0.34
N PRO A 55 -0.62 23.21 0.67
CA PRO A 55 -1.08 24.34 -0.15
C PRO A 55 -0.61 24.27 -1.62
N THR A 56 0.55 23.67 -1.87
CA THR A 56 1.15 23.47 -3.21
C THR A 56 0.52 22.31 -3.98
N TRP A 57 -0.20 21.40 -3.31
CA TRP A 57 -0.83 20.22 -3.89
C TRP A 57 -2.20 20.57 -4.46
N THR A 58 -2.20 20.99 -5.73
CA THR A 58 -3.41 21.52 -6.39
C THR A 58 -4.12 20.54 -7.30
N HIS A 59 -3.41 19.54 -7.85
CA HIS A 59 -3.95 18.50 -8.70
C HIS A 59 -5.17 17.80 -8.07
N TRP A 60 -6.20 17.53 -8.87
CA TRP A 60 -7.37 16.78 -8.43
C TRP A 60 -8.06 16.14 -9.63
N ASP A 61 -8.29 14.84 -9.55
CA ASP A 61 -8.96 14.05 -10.58
C ASP A 61 -10.31 13.56 -10.04
N THR A 62 -11.40 13.99 -10.65
CA THR A 62 -12.77 13.61 -10.25
C THR A 62 -13.04 12.12 -10.49
N SER A 63 -12.32 11.47 -11.40
CA SER A 63 -12.40 10.03 -11.60
C SER A 63 -11.81 9.28 -10.41
N ALA A 64 -10.65 9.71 -9.90
CA ALA A 64 -10.05 9.16 -8.69
C ALA A 64 -10.92 9.42 -7.45
N GLU A 65 -11.50 10.61 -7.31
CA GLU A 65 -12.50 10.87 -6.26
C GLU A 65 -13.67 9.88 -6.32
N SER A 66 -14.13 9.54 -7.53
CA SER A 66 -15.23 8.58 -7.72
C SER A 66 -14.82 7.15 -7.37
N VAL A 67 -13.57 6.76 -7.62
CA VAL A 67 -13.03 5.44 -7.27
C VAL A 67 -12.79 5.30 -5.77
N HIS A 68 -12.10 6.26 -5.15
CA HIS A 68 -11.73 6.20 -3.74
C HIS A 68 -12.88 6.65 -2.82
N HIS A 69 -13.89 7.31 -3.40
CA HIS A 69 -15.03 7.91 -2.69
C HIS A 69 -14.60 8.93 -1.60
N ILE A 70 -13.46 9.58 -1.77
CA ILE A 70 -12.91 10.58 -0.81
C ILE A 70 -12.96 11.98 -1.46
N PRO A 71 -14.00 12.77 -1.19
CA PRO A 71 -14.07 14.15 -1.67
C PRO A 71 -12.96 15.00 -1.05
N ARG A 72 -12.42 15.96 -1.82
CA ARG A 72 -11.39 16.89 -1.34
C ARG A 72 -11.75 17.59 -0.03
N ALA A 73 -13.01 18.02 0.09
CA ALA A 73 -13.53 18.67 1.30
C ALA A 73 -13.44 17.78 2.57
N THR A 74 -13.45 16.45 2.40
CA THR A 74 -13.24 15.50 3.50
C THR A 74 -11.80 15.59 4.02
N LEU A 75 -10.83 15.74 3.12
CA LEU A 75 -9.42 15.88 3.47
C LEU A 75 -9.15 17.20 4.20
N ASP A 76 -9.77 18.29 3.75
CA ASP A 76 -9.61 19.59 4.42
C ASP A 76 -10.18 19.58 5.85
N ARG A 77 -11.28 18.86 6.06
CA ARG A 77 -11.99 18.80 7.35
C ARG A 77 -11.39 17.77 8.32
N HIS A 78 -10.97 16.61 7.81
CA HIS A 78 -10.62 15.45 8.64
C HIS A 78 -9.20 14.93 8.41
N GLY A 79 -8.52 15.42 7.37
CA GLY A 79 -7.14 15.05 7.08
C GLY A 79 -6.17 15.61 8.11
N ARG A 80 -5.14 14.83 8.41
CA ARG A 80 -4.00 15.28 9.20
C ARG A 80 -3.00 16.00 8.32
N SER A 81 -2.20 16.89 8.89
CA SER A 81 -1.14 17.54 8.14
C SER A 81 -0.11 16.52 7.64
N VAL A 82 0.54 16.82 6.50
CA VAL A 82 1.61 16.01 5.93
C VAL A 82 2.69 15.69 6.99
N ALA A 83 3.10 16.68 7.78
CA ALA A 83 4.09 16.52 8.84
C ALA A 83 3.64 15.54 9.93
N GLU A 84 2.39 15.64 10.41
CA GLU A 84 1.85 14.71 11.41
C GLU A 84 1.77 13.27 10.88
N VAL A 85 1.37 13.09 9.61
CA VAL A 85 1.30 11.77 8.99
C VAL A 85 2.69 11.18 8.84
N ALA A 86 3.66 11.92 8.28
CA ALA A 86 5.03 11.46 8.13
C ALA A 86 5.68 11.09 9.48
N ALA A 87 5.47 11.91 10.52
CA ALA A 87 5.94 11.62 11.88
C ALA A 87 5.30 10.35 12.45
N THR A 88 3.97 10.19 12.28
CA THR A 88 3.23 9.00 12.74
C THR A 88 3.75 7.72 12.05
N LEU A 89 3.97 7.78 10.73
CA LEU A 89 4.51 6.64 9.97
C LEU A 89 5.94 6.31 10.45
N ASN A 90 6.79 7.31 10.63
CA ASN A 90 8.16 7.11 11.12
C ASN A 90 8.24 6.59 12.54
N GLU A 91 7.29 6.95 13.41
CA GLU A 91 7.20 6.42 14.77
C GLU A 91 6.81 4.95 14.75
N ARG A 92 5.74 4.60 14.02
CA ARG A 92 5.12 3.28 14.06
C ARG A 92 5.82 2.23 13.20
N LEU A 93 6.41 2.65 12.08
CA LEU A 93 6.93 1.74 11.06
C LEU A 93 8.46 1.62 11.08
N ARG A 94 9.15 2.33 11.98
CA ARG A 94 10.61 2.39 12.04
C ARG A 94 11.26 1.00 11.92
N GLY A 95 12.20 0.88 10.99
CA GLY A 95 12.99 -0.33 10.76
C GLY A 95 12.24 -1.46 10.05
N GLN A 96 10.95 -1.30 9.76
CA GLN A 96 10.15 -2.30 9.07
C GLN A 96 10.28 -2.17 7.55
N THR A 97 9.94 -3.25 6.84
CA THR A 97 9.68 -3.24 5.41
C THR A 97 8.20 -3.55 5.20
N LEU A 98 7.50 -2.63 4.53
CA LEU A 98 6.13 -2.80 4.09
C LEU A 98 6.13 -3.10 2.59
N PHE A 99 5.11 -3.82 2.13
CA PHE A 99 4.96 -4.22 0.74
C PHE A 99 3.71 -3.61 0.11
N SER A 100 3.79 -3.25 -1.16
CA SER A 100 2.66 -2.73 -1.97
C SER A 100 2.56 -3.50 -3.28
N ASP A 101 1.35 -3.79 -3.75
CA ASP A 101 1.12 -4.38 -5.09
C ASP A 101 1.22 -3.31 -6.20
N GLY A 102 0.96 -2.05 -5.86
CA GLY A 102 1.10 -0.85 -6.69
C GLY A 102 2.42 -0.08 -6.50
N TRP A 103 3.54 -0.74 -6.14
CA TRP A 103 4.79 -0.07 -5.74
C TRP A 103 5.25 1.08 -6.67
N GLY A 104 5.07 0.94 -7.99
CA GLY A 104 5.42 1.98 -8.96
C GLY A 104 4.62 3.28 -8.85
N HIS A 105 3.46 3.24 -8.20
CA HIS A 105 2.59 4.38 -7.89
C HIS A 105 2.76 4.84 -6.43
N ASP A 106 2.72 3.90 -5.48
CA ASP A 106 2.78 4.22 -4.06
C ASP A 106 4.13 4.80 -3.65
N TYR A 107 5.23 4.34 -4.23
CA TYR A 107 6.55 4.84 -3.86
C TYR A 107 6.73 6.33 -4.22
N PRO A 108 6.38 6.81 -5.43
CA PRO A 108 6.32 8.24 -5.72
C PRO A 108 5.44 9.05 -4.76
N TRP A 109 4.23 8.57 -4.43
CA TRP A 109 3.34 9.28 -3.51
C TRP A 109 3.87 9.33 -2.09
N LEU A 110 4.46 8.24 -1.61
CA LEU A 110 5.14 8.19 -0.33
C LEU A 110 6.33 9.15 -0.30
N SER A 111 7.10 9.21 -1.39
CA SER A 111 8.23 10.14 -1.52
C SER A 111 7.76 11.58 -1.46
N ALA A 112 6.69 11.94 -2.19
CA ALA A 112 6.09 13.27 -2.15
C ALA A 112 5.62 13.68 -0.73
N LEU A 113 5.03 12.74 0.03
CA LEU A 113 4.66 12.98 1.44
C LEU A 113 5.87 13.34 2.29
N PHE A 114 6.96 12.56 2.19
CA PHE A 114 8.16 12.77 3.00
C PHE A 114 8.95 14.01 2.57
N GLU A 115 9.01 14.30 1.27
CA GLU A 115 9.59 15.53 0.72
C GLU A 115 8.85 16.77 1.25
N GLU A 116 7.52 16.78 1.17
CA GLU A 116 6.70 17.89 1.69
C GLU A 116 6.80 18.00 3.22
N ALA A 117 6.98 16.89 3.93
CA ALA A 117 7.23 16.90 5.38
C ALA A 117 8.65 17.33 5.76
N GLY A 118 9.57 17.46 4.80
CA GLY A 118 10.97 17.83 5.05
C GLY A 118 11.76 16.77 5.84
N CYS A 119 11.38 15.50 5.74
CA CYS A 119 12.08 14.39 6.41
C CYS A 119 12.19 13.15 5.52
N VAL A 120 12.85 12.10 6.00
CA VAL A 120 13.01 10.84 5.27
C VAL A 120 12.23 9.71 5.93
N PRO A 121 11.72 8.73 5.16
CA PRO A 121 11.12 7.53 5.74
C PRO A 121 12.17 6.73 6.52
N LEU A 122 11.78 6.26 7.70
CA LEU A 122 12.61 5.43 8.58
C LEU A 122 12.23 3.94 8.49
N PHE A 123 11.50 3.60 7.43
CA PHE A 123 11.04 2.28 7.04
C PHE A 123 11.21 2.14 5.53
N ARG A 124 11.01 0.93 5.00
CA ARG A 124 11.11 0.66 3.56
C ARG A 124 9.76 0.30 2.97
N LEU A 125 9.48 0.76 1.76
CA LEU A 125 8.39 0.28 0.92
C LEU A 125 8.98 -0.52 -0.23
N ASP A 126 8.56 -1.77 -0.39
CA ASP A 126 9.01 -2.66 -1.46
C ASP A 126 7.84 -3.29 -2.23
N SER A 127 8.12 -3.90 -3.38
CA SER A 127 7.09 -4.54 -4.21
C SER A 127 6.64 -5.87 -3.62
N LEU A 128 5.33 -6.04 -3.46
CA LEU A 128 4.71 -7.29 -3.04
C LEU A 128 5.07 -8.45 -3.97
N ARG A 129 5.29 -8.18 -5.26
CA ARG A 129 5.70 -9.20 -6.25
C ARG A 129 6.95 -9.97 -5.84
N LYS A 130 7.85 -9.37 -5.05
CA LYS A 130 9.05 -10.01 -4.51
C LYS A 130 8.76 -11.11 -3.49
N LEU A 131 7.57 -11.10 -2.89
CA LEU A 131 7.10 -12.12 -1.95
C LEU A 131 6.47 -13.34 -2.62
N LEU A 132 6.32 -13.32 -3.96
CA LEU A 132 5.64 -14.35 -4.72
C LEU A 132 6.64 -15.05 -5.65
N SER A 133 6.57 -16.39 -5.70
CA SER A 133 7.08 -17.17 -6.83
C SER A 133 6.27 -16.92 -8.09
N GLU A 134 6.74 -17.40 -9.25
CA GLU A 134 5.98 -17.32 -10.50
C GLU A 134 4.61 -17.99 -10.36
N ASP A 135 4.57 -19.22 -9.84
CA ASP A 135 3.32 -19.97 -9.69
C ASP A 135 2.34 -19.27 -8.75
N GLU A 136 2.81 -18.75 -7.61
CA GLU A 136 2.01 -17.96 -6.68
C GLU A 136 1.47 -16.67 -7.34
N ALA A 137 2.29 -15.98 -8.15
CA ALA A 137 1.88 -14.78 -8.86
C ALA A 137 0.78 -15.07 -9.91
N THR A 138 0.81 -16.23 -10.57
CA THR A 138 -0.28 -16.60 -11.51
C THR A 138 -1.63 -16.81 -10.82
N ARG A 139 -1.63 -17.22 -9.55
CA ARG A 139 -2.85 -17.43 -8.75
C ARG A 139 -3.38 -16.13 -8.13
N TRP A 140 -2.50 -15.15 -7.92
CA TRP A 140 -2.79 -13.90 -7.21
C TRP A 140 -4.13 -13.27 -7.57
N GLN A 141 -4.35 -12.96 -8.86
CA GLN A 141 -5.55 -12.24 -9.29
C GLN A 141 -6.84 -12.99 -8.96
N ARG A 142 -6.87 -14.30 -9.25
CA ARG A 142 -8.03 -15.15 -8.96
C ARG A 142 -8.29 -15.23 -7.46
N THR A 143 -7.25 -15.35 -6.65
CA THR A 143 -7.36 -15.41 -5.18
C THR A 143 -7.84 -14.08 -4.61
N ARG A 144 -7.34 -12.95 -5.13
CA ARG A 144 -7.78 -11.60 -4.74
C ARG A 144 -9.26 -11.39 -5.03
N ASP A 145 -9.71 -11.74 -6.23
CA ASP A 145 -11.11 -11.58 -6.64
C ASP A 145 -12.05 -12.42 -5.76
N ARG A 146 -11.62 -13.63 -5.40
CA ARG A 146 -12.37 -14.51 -4.49
C ARG A 146 -12.51 -13.90 -3.09
N ILE A 147 -11.42 -13.42 -2.49
CA ILE A 147 -11.47 -12.80 -1.16
C ILE A 147 -12.29 -11.51 -1.20
N SER A 148 -12.13 -10.69 -2.25
CA SER A 148 -12.94 -9.48 -2.42
C SER A 148 -14.44 -9.79 -2.46
N GLY A 149 -14.84 -10.88 -3.14
CA GLY A 149 -16.23 -11.35 -3.18
C GLY A 149 -16.74 -11.90 -1.84
N GLU A 150 -15.91 -12.65 -1.11
CA GLU A 150 -16.25 -13.21 0.21
C GLU A 150 -16.58 -12.12 1.25
N PHE A 151 -15.84 -11.01 1.22
CA PHE A 151 -15.95 -9.96 2.24
C PHE A 151 -16.81 -8.75 1.83
N SER A 152 -17.39 -8.76 0.61
CA SER A 152 -18.28 -7.70 0.10
C SER A 152 -17.72 -6.29 0.36
N LEU A 153 -16.43 -6.10 0.11
CA LEU A 153 -15.74 -4.84 0.39
C LEU A 153 -16.26 -3.76 -0.57
N ALA A 154 -17.20 -2.95 -0.08
CA ALA A 154 -17.95 -2.00 -0.90
C ALA A 154 -17.19 -0.68 -1.19
N ARG A 155 -16.03 -0.44 -0.54
CA ARG A 155 -15.34 0.85 -0.60
C ARG A 155 -13.82 0.68 -0.51
N HIS A 156 -13.12 1.24 -1.49
CA HIS A 156 -11.66 1.40 -1.50
C HIS A 156 -11.24 2.34 -0.37
N ARG A 157 -10.60 1.78 0.64
CA ARG A 157 -9.98 2.51 1.74
C ARG A 157 -8.61 1.90 1.92
N ALA A 158 -7.57 2.71 2.02
CA ALA A 158 -6.21 2.18 2.01
C ALA A 158 -5.96 1.06 3.04
N SER A 159 -6.53 1.13 4.25
CA SER A 159 -6.38 0.04 5.24
C SER A 159 -7.14 -1.23 4.87
N THR A 160 -8.29 -1.10 4.22
CA THR A 160 -9.10 -2.23 3.74
C THR A 160 -8.39 -2.90 2.58
N ASP A 161 -7.83 -2.12 1.67
CA ASP A 161 -7.10 -2.59 0.50
C ASP A 161 -5.81 -3.28 0.96
N ALA A 162 -5.05 -2.67 1.89
CA ALA A 162 -3.89 -3.32 2.53
C ALA A 162 -4.26 -4.64 3.24
N TRP A 163 -5.39 -4.70 3.94
CA TRP A 163 -5.89 -5.94 4.54
C TRP A 163 -6.20 -7.01 3.49
N LEU A 164 -6.92 -6.65 2.42
CA LEU A 164 -7.28 -7.55 1.32
C LEU A 164 -6.03 -8.15 0.68
N LEU A 165 -5.01 -7.32 0.44
CA LEU A 165 -3.72 -7.75 -0.10
C LEU A 165 -3.01 -8.74 0.84
N GLN A 166 -3.00 -8.48 2.15
CA GLN A 166 -2.40 -9.39 3.14
C GLN A 166 -3.16 -10.74 3.19
N GLN A 167 -4.49 -10.73 3.16
CA GLN A 167 -5.29 -11.96 3.12
C GLN A 167 -5.08 -12.73 1.81
N THR A 168 -4.94 -12.02 0.69
CA THR A 168 -4.60 -12.62 -0.60
C THR A 168 -3.27 -13.34 -0.53
N TRP A 169 -2.25 -12.69 0.04
CA TRP A 169 -0.96 -13.32 0.24
C TRP A 169 -1.05 -14.57 1.12
N LEU A 170 -1.71 -14.49 2.28
CA LEU A 170 -1.87 -15.64 3.19
C LEU A 170 -2.53 -16.83 2.49
N ARG A 171 -3.61 -16.59 1.74
CA ARG A 171 -4.33 -17.64 1.03
C ARG A 171 -3.48 -18.28 -0.07
N VAL A 172 -2.72 -17.47 -0.81
CA VAL A 172 -1.80 -17.99 -1.83
C VAL A 172 -0.70 -18.87 -1.22
N GLN A 173 -0.23 -18.56 0.00
CA GLN A 173 0.73 -19.39 0.73
C GLN A 173 0.11 -20.69 1.26
N GLU A 174 -1.12 -20.66 1.77
CA GLU A 174 -1.85 -21.86 2.23
C GLU A 174 -2.05 -22.86 1.08
N GLU A 175 -2.48 -22.37 -0.08
CA GLU A 175 -2.70 -23.20 -1.27
C GLU A 175 -1.38 -23.80 -1.80
N ALA A 176 -0.23 -23.15 -1.59
CA ALA A 176 1.08 -23.68 -1.99
C ALA A 176 1.66 -24.72 -1.01
N GLY A 177 1.18 -24.75 0.24
CA GLY A 177 1.62 -25.73 1.25
C GLY A 177 0.72 -26.97 1.34
N ALA A 178 -0.38 -27.00 0.57
CA ALA A 178 -1.32 -28.11 0.51
C ALA A 178 -1.02 -29.12 -0.63
N ASP A 179 -0.04 -28.80 -1.49
CA ASP A 179 0.54 -29.65 -2.53
C ASP A 179 1.77 -30.42 -2.02
#